data_AF-A0A6N9SQK8-F1
#
_entry.id   AF-A0A6N9SQK8-F1
#
_cell.length_a   1.000
_cell.length_b   1.000
_cell.length_c   1.000
_cell.angle_alpha   90.00
_cell.angle_beta   90.00
_cell.angle_gamma   90.00
#
_symmetry.space_group_name_H-M   'P 1'
#
loop_
_entity.id
_entity.type
_entity.pdbx_description
1 polymer ?
#
loop_
_entity_poly.entity_id
_entity_poly.type
_entity_poly.pdbx_seq_one_letter_code
_entity_poly.pdbx_strand_id
1 'polypeptide(L)' 'MFSSFNVLFAVFAILALNLTVFALAVQMDLLTIDSNLAKVISWACAVGMWHMAWRFRHPRH' A
#
# COMPACT_ATOMS: atom_id res chain seq x y z
N MET A 1 -22.87 12.38 -7.25
CA MET A 1 -21.62 12.73 -7.95
C MET A 1 -20.46 12.23 -7.10
N PHE A 2 -19.83 11.11 -7.44
CA PHE A 2 -18.62 10.66 -6.72
C PHE A 2 -17.51 11.67 -7.04
N SER A 3 -17.00 12.37 -6.02
CA SER A 3 -15.83 13.23 -6.19
C SER A 3 -14.65 12.36 -6.62
N SER A 4 -13.94 12.75 -7.69
CA SER A 4 -12.77 12.01 -8.21
C SER A 4 -11.73 11.73 -7.13
N PHE A 5 -11.65 12.57 -6.09
CA PHE A 5 -10.80 12.36 -4.91
C PHE A 5 -11.17 11.12 -4.10
N ASN A 6 -12.47 10.84 -3.93
CA ASN A 6 -12.93 9.65 -3.20
C ASN A 6 -12.62 8.36 -3.95
N VAL A 7 -12.70 8.41 -5.28
CA VAL A 7 -12.36 7.26 -6.14
C VAL A 7 -10.85 7.00 -6.09
N LEU A 8 -10.02 8.05 -6.18
CA LEU A 8 -8.57 7.93 -6.06
C LEU A 8 -8.15 7.41 -4.68
N PHE A 9 -8.74 7.94 -3.60
CA PHE A 9 -8.53 7.39 -2.26
C PHE A 9 -8.82 5.90 -2.20
N ALA A 10 -9.97 5.46 -2.70
CA ALA A 10 -10.35 4.04 -2.68
C ALA A 10 -9.35 3.18 -3.47
N VAL A 11 -8.92 3.61 -4.66
CA VAL A 11 -7.92 2.88 -5.46
C VAL A 11 -6.60 2.74 -4.71
N PHE A 12 -6.05 3.83 -4.19
CA PHE A 12 -4.79 3.79 -3.45
C PHE A 12 -4.90 3.01 -2.14
N ALA A 13 -6.04 3.07 -1.44
CA ALA A 13 -6.28 2.30 -0.24
C ALA A 13 -6.35 0.79 -0.52
N ILE A 14 -7.02 0.38 -1.60
CA ILE A 14 -7.07 -1.02 -2.02
C ILE A 14 -5.66 -1.52 -2.40
N LEU A 15 -4.91 -0.74 -3.17
CA LEU A 15 -3.52 -1.08 -3.52
C LEU A 15 -2.63 -1.18 -2.27
N ALA A 16 -2.76 -0.23 -1.34
CA ALA A 16 -2.02 -0.24 -0.08
C ALA A 16 -2.33 -1.47 0.77
N LEU A 17 -3.61 -1.85 0.88
CA LEU A 17 -4.04 -3.05 1.60
C LEU A 17 -3.45 -4.32 0.97
N ASN A 18 -3.55 -4.47 -0.35
CA ASN A 18 -2.97 -5.63 -1.04
C ASN A 18 -1.45 -5.73 -0.85
N LEU A 19 -0.75 -4.61 -0.94
CA LEU A 19 0.70 -4.58 -0.68
C LEU A 19 1.04 -4.85 0.79
N THR A 20 0.19 -4.45 1.72
CA THR A 20 0.37 -4.77 3.15
C THR A 20 0.21 -6.28 3.38
N VAL A 21 -0.79 -6.91 2.78
CA VAL A 21 -0.97 -8.37 2.82
C VAL A 21 0.21 -9.09 2.18
N PHE A 22 0.70 -8.60 1.04
CA PHE A 22 1.90 -9.13 0.40
C PHE A 22 3.14 -8.99 1.29
N ALA A 23 3.38 -7.82 1.88
CA ALA A 23 4.51 -7.59 2.78
C ALA A 23 4.45 -8.51 4.02
N LEU A 24 3.25 -8.72 4.57
CA LEU A 24 3.02 -9.69 5.64
C LEU A 24 3.30 -11.12 5.18
N ALA A 25 2.89 -11.50 3.97
CA ALA A 25 3.19 -12.82 3.41
C ALA A 25 4.70 -13.05 3.23
N VAL A 26 5.45 -12.05 2.74
CA VAL A 26 6.92 -12.12 2.64
C VAL A 26 7.58 -12.15 4.03
N GLN A 27 7.05 -11.38 4.99
CA GLN A 27 7.57 -11.34 6.36
C GLN A 27 7.40 -12.68 7.10
N MET A 28 6.26 -13.33 6.90
CA MET A 28 5.88 -14.60 7.54
C MET A 28 6.41 -15.82 6.76
N ASP A 29 7.24 -15.60 5.73
CA ASP A 29 7.81 -16.65 4.88
C ASP A 29 6.75 -17.55 4.22
N LEU A 30 5.57 -16.96 3.91
CA LEU A 30 4.47 -17.64 3.21
C LEU A 30 4.68 -17.66 1.69
N LEU A 31 5.78 -17.11 1.20
CA LEU A 31 6.18 -17.03 -0.20
C LEU A 31 7.58 -17.62 -0.33
N THR A 32 7.91 -18.16 -1.51
CA THR A 32 9.25 -18.70 -1.81
C THR A 32 10.38 -17.66 -1.76
N ILE A 33 10.07 -16.39 -1.50
CA ILE A 33 11.02 -15.28 -1.47
C ILE A 33 11.60 -15.13 -0.06
N ASP A 34 12.73 -15.79 0.20
CA ASP A 34 13.49 -15.60 1.45
C ASP A 34 14.62 -14.57 1.25
N SER A 35 14.25 -13.31 1.12
CA SER A 35 15.21 -12.21 1.05
C SER A 35 14.82 -11.08 1.99
N ASN A 36 15.73 -10.75 2.90
CA ASN A 36 15.59 -9.59 3.78
C ASN A 36 15.41 -8.28 2.99
N LEU A 37 16.02 -8.19 1.80
CA LEU A 37 15.84 -7.04 0.93
C LEU A 37 14.39 -6.96 0.40
N ALA A 38 13.81 -8.09 -0.01
CA ALA A 38 12.43 -8.15 -0.48
C ALA A 38 11.43 -7.79 0.65
N LYS A 39 11.71 -8.21 1.89
CA LYS A 39 10.96 -7.81 3.09
C LYS A 39 10.96 -6.28 3.25
N VAL A 40 12.13 -5.64 3.19
CA VAL A 40 12.24 -4.18 3.31
C VAL A 40 11.56 -3.44 2.17
N ILE A 41 11.75 -3.88 0.91
CA ILE A 41 11.16 -3.22 -0.26
C ILE A 41 9.62 -3.32 -0.24
N SER A 42 9.06 -4.48 0.11
CA SER A 42 7.61 -4.67 0.17
C SER A 42 6.95 -3.75 1.21
N TRP A 43 7.55 -3.60 2.38
CA TRP A 43 7.10 -2.64 3.39
C TRP A 43 7.25 -1.18 2.93
N ALA A 44 8.36 -0.82 2.30
CA ALA A 44 8.56 0.54 1.77
C ALA A 44 7.48 0.90 0.74
N CYS A 45 7.14 -0.03 -0.16
CA CYS A 45 6.06 0.14 -1.13
C CYS A 45 4.68 0.28 -0.46
N ALA A 46 4.38 -0.54 0.56
CA ALA A 46 3.13 -0.47 1.30
C ALA A 46 2.95 0.89 1.99
N VAL A 47 4.00 1.39 2.65
CA VAL A 47 4.01 2.73 3.27
C VAL A 47 3.81 3.83 2.23
N GLY A 48 4.49 3.74 1.08
CA GLY A 48 4.33 4.69 -0.02
C GLY A 48 2.89 4.79 -0.53
N MET A 49 2.22 3.65 -0.67
CA MET A 49 0.80 3.62 -1.11
C MET A 49 -0.15 4.18 -0.04
N TRP A 50 0.08 3.88 1.25
CA TRP A 50 -0.69 4.47 2.33
C TRP A 50 -0.51 6.00 2.40
N HIS A 51 0.70 6.49 2.15
CA HIS A 51 0.95 7.92 2.07
C HIS A 51 0.18 8.58 0.91
N MET A 52 0.12 7.95 -0.26
CA MET A 52 -0.71 8.43 -1.37
C MET A 52 -2.19 8.40 -1.03
N ALA A 53 -2.70 7.32 -0.46
CA ALA A 53 -4.09 7.22 -0.01
C ALA A 53 -4.43 8.35 0.99
N TRP A 54 -3.55 8.62 1.94
CA TRP A 54 -3.74 9.71 2.91
C TRP A 54 -3.82 11.09 2.23
N ARG A 55 -2.97 11.33 1.22
CA ARG A 55 -2.96 12.59 0.46
C ARG A 55 -4.25 12.82 -0.34
N PHE A 56 -4.84 11.76 -0.91
CA PHE A 56 -6.12 11.86 -1.61
C PHE A 56 -7.33 11.94 -0.67
N ARG A 57 -7.20 11.43 0.56
CA ARG A 57 -8.21 11.60 1.63
C ARG A 57 -8.21 13.02 2.20
N HIS A 58 -7.04 13.63 2.34
CA HIS A 58 -6.86 15.01 2.79
C HIS A 58 -6.13 15.82 1.73
N PRO A 59 -6.80 16.14 0.60
CA PRO A 59 -6.22 17.02 -0.39
C PRO A 59 -5.96 18.36 0.32
N ARG A 60 -4.70 18.73 0.48
CA ARG A 60 -4.35 20.07 0.96
C ARG A 60 -4.88 21.06 -0.07
N HIS A 61 -5.78 21.94 0.38
CA HIS A 61 -6.35 23.05 -0.39
C HIS A 61 -5.26 23.90 -1.04
#